data_AF-T0LN04-F1
#
_entry.id   AF-T0LN04-F1
#
_cell.length_a   1.000
_cell.length_b   1.000
_cell.length_c   1.000
_cell.angle_alpha   90.00
_cell.angle_beta   90.00
_cell.angle_gamma   90.00
#
_symmetry.space_group_name_H-M   'P 1'
#
loop_
_entity.id
_entity.type
_entity.pdbx_description
1 polymer ?
#
loop_
_entity_poly.entity_id
_entity_poly.type
_entity_poly.pdbx_seq_one_letter_code
_entity_poly.pdbx_strand_id
1 'polypeptide(L)'
;MKPRDLPIKELIEKLKEEHASLPAIIDDAVITYKTGNLSGAFPVIAEVRETLSQHIIDEESVLLKLLIEKIGKEASEPYIKILQEHTKIMKLVEQSVESTYTGWTETEPNLNLLKETLAQHHKQEEDELFPKVLSLL
;
A
#
# COMPACT_ATOMS: atom_id res chain seq x y z
N MET A 1 -7.77 -12.34 -1.31
CA MET A 1 -8.02 -12.02 -2.73
C MET A 1 -7.04 -12.83 -3.59
N LYS A 2 -7.09 -12.71 -4.92
CA LYS A 2 -6.10 -13.32 -5.83
C LYS A 2 -5.31 -12.20 -6.51
N PRO A 3 -4.06 -12.44 -6.95
CA PRO A 3 -3.36 -11.46 -7.76
C PRO A 3 -4.13 -11.19 -9.07
N ARG A 4 -4.02 -9.96 -9.56
CA ARG A 4 -4.59 -9.51 -10.83
C ARG A 4 -3.90 -10.25 -11.98
N ASP A 5 -4.70 -10.70 -12.93
CA ASP A 5 -4.22 -11.37 -14.14
C ASP A 5 -3.80 -10.32 -15.18
N LEU A 6 -2.66 -9.69 -14.94
CA LEU A 6 -2.07 -8.66 -15.79
C LEU A 6 -0.63 -9.02 -16.18
N PRO A 7 -0.19 -8.69 -17.41
CA PRO A 7 1.23 -8.72 -17.76
C PRO A 7 2.05 -7.87 -16.79
N ILE A 8 3.27 -8.30 -16.44
CA ILE A 8 4.07 -7.67 -15.37
C ILE A 8 4.30 -6.17 -15.61
N LYS A 9 4.50 -5.75 -16.86
CA LYS A 9 4.65 -4.33 -17.20
C LYS A 9 3.37 -3.53 -16.92
N GLU A 10 2.21 -4.08 -17.28
CA GLU A 10 0.91 -3.46 -17.03
C GLU A 10 0.56 -3.46 -15.53
N LEU A 11 0.93 -4.53 -14.82
CA LEU A 11 0.78 -4.61 -13.38
C LEU A 11 1.58 -3.51 -12.68
N ILE A 12 2.85 -3.30 -13.02
CA ILE A 12 3.67 -2.23 -12.44
C ILE A 12 3.08 -0.84 -12.71
N GLU A 13 2.61 -0.57 -13.93
CA GLU A 13 1.97 0.72 -14.21
C GLU A 13 0.69 0.89 -13.38
N LYS A 14 -0.07 -0.20 -13.17
CA LYS A 14 -1.23 -0.17 -12.30
C LYS A 14 -0.88 0.11 -10.83
N LEU A 15 0.21 -0.48 -10.31
CA LEU A 15 0.70 -0.23 -8.96
C LEU A 15 1.13 1.24 -8.79
N LYS A 16 1.82 1.83 -9.79
CA LYS A 16 2.18 3.26 -9.77
C LYS A 16 0.96 4.19 -9.82
N GLU A 17 -0.08 3.84 -10.59
CA GLU A 17 -1.34 4.59 -10.55
C GLU A 17 -1.94 4.58 -9.13
N GLU A 18 -1.88 3.45 -8.44
CA GLU A 18 -2.31 3.33 -7.05
C GLU A 18 -1.46 4.21 -6.13
N HIS A 19 -0.12 4.19 -6.28
CA HIS A 19 0.79 5.07 -5.54
C HIS A 19 0.44 6.55 -5.69
N ALA A 20 0.08 6.97 -6.91
CA ALA A 20 -0.29 8.36 -7.20
C ALA A 20 -1.66 8.75 -6.62
N SER A 21 -2.60 7.81 -6.54
CA SER A 21 -3.99 8.06 -6.12
C SER A 21 -4.21 7.96 -4.60
N LEU A 22 -3.54 7.02 -3.93
CA LEU A 22 -3.76 6.72 -2.51
C LEU A 22 -3.60 7.93 -1.57
N PRO A 23 -2.62 8.84 -1.75
CA PRO A 23 -2.50 10.02 -0.91
C PRO A 23 -3.74 10.92 -0.94
N ALA A 24 -4.36 11.10 -2.11
CA ALA A 24 -5.57 11.91 -2.25
C ALA A 24 -6.78 11.26 -1.56
N ILE A 25 -6.91 9.93 -1.66
CA ILE A 25 -7.97 9.18 -0.98
C ILE A 25 -7.82 9.30 0.55
N ILE A 26 -6.58 9.24 1.06
CA ILE A 26 -6.32 9.43 2.49
C ILE A 26 -6.63 10.88 2.92
N ASP A 27 -6.29 11.88 2.11
CA ASP A 27 -6.64 13.28 2.40
C ASP A 27 -8.16 13.50 2.44
N ASP A 28 -8.92 12.85 1.55
CA ASP A 28 -10.39 12.86 1.57
C ASP A 28 -10.94 12.23 2.86
N ALA A 29 -10.33 11.15 3.35
CA ALA A 29 -10.70 10.56 4.64
C ALA A 29 -10.45 11.54 5.80
N VAL A 30 -9.31 12.23 5.80
CA VAL A 30 -8.97 13.25 6.82
C VAL A 30 -9.95 14.43 6.77
N ILE A 31 -10.30 14.93 5.58
CA ILE A 31 -11.27 16.03 5.43
C ILE A 31 -12.67 15.61 5.89
N THR A 32 -13.10 14.41 5.49
CA THR A 32 -14.40 13.84 5.88
C THR A 32 -14.49 13.67 7.40
N TYR A 33 -13.39 13.25 8.03
CA TYR A 33 -13.25 13.23 9.48
C TYR A 33 -13.35 14.64 10.10
N LYS A 34 -12.57 15.61 9.61
CA LYS A 34 -12.53 17.00 10.13
C LYS A 34 -13.85 17.74 10.05
N THR A 35 -14.70 17.38 9.08
CA THR A 35 -16.03 17.96 8.91
C THR A 35 -17.10 17.29 9.79
N GLY A 36 -16.72 16.32 10.63
CA GLY A 36 -17.60 15.62 11.56
C GLY A 36 -18.45 14.52 10.93
N ASN A 37 -18.21 14.17 9.66
CA ASN A 37 -18.95 13.12 8.95
C ASN A 37 -18.28 11.74 9.09
N LEU A 38 -18.36 11.16 10.28
CA LEU A 38 -17.69 9.88 10.56
C LEU A 38 -18.24 8.68 9.79
N SER A 39 -19.55 8.65 9.59
CA SER A 39 -20.18 7.64 8.74
C SER A 39 -19.66 7.69 7.31
N GLY A 40 -19.17 8.85 6.85
CA GLY A 40 -18.51 9.03 5.57
C GLY A 40 -17.03 8.67 5.57
N ALA A 41 -16.33 8.83 6.69
CA ALA A 41 -14.88 8.56 6.78
C ALA A 41 -14.57 7.05 6.76
N PHE A 42 -15.38 6.23 7.43
CA PHE A 42 -15.17 4.77 7.48
C PHE A 42 -15.17 4.12 6.08
N PRO A 43 -16.15 4.38 5.19
CA PRO A 43 -16.12 3.87 3.81
C PRO A 43 -14.83 4.20 3.05
N VAL A 44 -14.30 5.42 3.20
CA VAL A 44 -13.07 5.84 2.52
C VAL A 44 -11.86 5.07 3.06
N ILE A 45 -11.75 4.90 4.38
CA ILE A 45 -10.66 4.13 4.98
C ILE A 45 -10.78 2.64 4.61
N ALA A 46 -12.00 2.11 4.48
CA ALA A 46 -12.22 0.75 4.02
C ALA A 46 -11.80 0.56 2.55
N GLU A 47 -11.99 1.57 1.69
CA GLU A 47 -11.50 1.58 0.31
C GLU A 47 -9.96 1.60 0.24
N VAL A 48 -9.31 2.42 1.09
CA VAL A 48 -7.84 2.39 1.24
C VAL A 48 -7.36 0.99 1.61
N ARG A 49 -8.03 0.34 2.58
CA ARG A 49 -7.69 -1.01 3.01
C ARG A 49 -7.81 -2.03 1.88
N GLU A 50 -8.90 -1.99 1.12
CA GLU A 50 -9.12 -2.93 0.02
C GLU A 50 -8.08 -2.75 -1.09
N THR A 51 -7.81 -1.49 -1.46
CA THR A 51 -6.81 -1.14 -2.47
C THR A 51 -5.43 -1.64 -2.06
N LEU A 52 -4.99 -1.32 -0.85
CA LEU A 52 -3.69 -1.78 -0.32
C LEU A 52 -3.62 -3.30 -0.21
N SER A 53 -4.72 -3.97 0.18
CA SER A 53 -4.75 -5.43 0.26
C SER A 53 -4.55 -6.08 -1.12
N GLN A 54 -5.18 -5.54 -2.16
CA GLN A 54 -4.98 -6.02 -3.53
C GLN A 54 -3.54 -5.74 -3.99
N HIS A 55 -3.08 -4.51 -3.79
CA HIS A 55 -1.73 -4.04 -4.12
C HIS A 55 -0.64 -4.98 -3.58
N ILE A 56 -0.65 -5.21 -2.26
CA ILE A 56 0.28 -6.07 -1.55
C ILE A 56 0.26 -7.51 -2.10
N ILE A 57 -0.93 -8.03 -2.38
CA ILE A 57 -1.07 -9.39 -2.94
C ILE A 57 -0.40 -9.50 -4.30
N ASP A 58 -0.53 -8.48 -5.14
CA ASP A 58 0.10 -8.47 -6.46
C ASP A 58 1.62 -8.43 -6.36
N GLU A 59 2.16 -7.60 -5.48
CA GLU A 59 3.60 -7.49 -5.29
C GLU A 59 4.20 -8.77 -4.71
N GLU A 60 3.61 -9.31 -3.64
CA GLU A 60 4.13 -10.50 -2.97
C GLU A 60 3.92 -11.77 -3.81
N SER A 61 2.79 -11.89 -4.51
CA SER A 61 2.46 -13.12 -5.26
C SER A 61 3.03 -13.13 -6.68
N VAL A 62 3.28 -11.96 -7.27
CA VAL A 62 3.76 -11.84 -8.65
C VAL A 62 5.19 -11.31 -8.68
N LEU A 63 5.44 -10.13 -8.15
CA LEU A 63 6.75 -9.47 -8.31
C LEU A 63 7.84 -10.16 -7.48
N LEU A 64 7.58 -10.42 -6.21
CA LEU A 64 8.52 -11.13 -5.33
C LEU A 64 8.77 -12.56 -5.81
N LYS A 65 7.72 -13.25 -6.24
CA LYS A 65 7.85 -14.59 -6.81
C LYS A 65 8.78 -14.58 -8.03
N LEU A 66 8.60 -13.62 -8.96
CA LEU A 66 9.50 -13.47 -10.11
C LEU A 66 10.94 -13.24 -9.65
N LEU A 67 11.17 -12.33 -8.70
CA LEU A 67 12.52 -12.05 -8.19
C LEU A 67 13.18 -13.31 -7.66
N ILE A 68 12.50 -14.05 -6.78
CA ILE A 68 13.02 -15.29 -6.21
C ILE A 68 13.31 -16.33 -7.30
N GLU A 69 12.43 -16.47 -8.30
CA GLU A 69 12.63 -17.41 -9.42
C GLU A 69 13.81 -17.02 -10.31
N LYS A 70 14.05 -15.72 -10.53
CA LYS A 70 15.05 -15.22 -11.48
C LYS A 70 16.44 -15.04 -10.87
N ILE A 71 16.52 -14.55 -9.63
CA ILE A 71 17.79 -14.20 -8.98
C ILE A 71 18.05 -14.99 -7.69
N GLY A 72 17.10 -15.82 -7.25
CA GLY A 72 17.22 -16.60 -6.03
C GLY A 72 16.87 -15.80 -4.77
N LYS A 73 16.58 -16.52 -3.68
CA LYS A 73 16.12 -15.93 -2.41
C LYS A 73 17.15 -14.98 -1.79
N GLU A 74 18.41 -15.38 -1.72
CA GLU A 74 19.46 -14.59 -1.06
C GLU A 74 19.69 -13.24 -1.76
N ALA A 75 19.73 -13.23 -3.09
CA ALA A 75 19.85 -11.99 -3.85
C ALA A 75 18.57 -11.14 -3.82
N SER A 76 17.43 -11.75 -3.48
CA SER A 76 16.15 -11.04 -3.34
C SER A 76 15.95 -10.39 -1.97
N GLU A 77 16.84 -10.63 -1.00
CA GLU A 77 16.71 -10.17 0.38
C GLU A 77 16.47 -8.65 0.54
N PRO A 78 17.14 -7.75 -0.21
CA PRO A 78 16.84 -6.31 -0.12
C PRO A 78 15.39 -5.97 -0.48
N TYR A 79 14.84 -6.64 -1.51
CA TYR A 79 13.46 -6.43 -1.96
C TYR A 79 12.44 -7.06 -1.00
N ILE A 80 12.79 -8.20 -0.41
CA ILE A 80 11.98 -8.82 0.66
C ILE A 80 11.83 -7.84 1.83
N LYS A 81 12.88 -7.10 2.19
CA LYS A 81 12.82 -6.11 3.28
C LYS A 81 11.90 -4.94 2.98
N ILE A 82 11.85 -4.47 1.73
CA ILE A 82 10.89 -3.45 1.31
C ILE A 82 9.47 -3.98 1.54
N LEU A 83 9.15 -5.16 0.99
CA LEU A 83 7.80 -5.75 1.10
C LEU A 83 7.43 -6.15 2.54
N GLN A 84 8.39 -6.39 3.44
CA GLN A 84 8.09 -6.61 4.86
C GLN A 84 7.45 -5.40 5.53
N GLU A 85 7.63 -4.19 5.00
CA GLU A 85 6.99 -2.97 5.51
C GLU A 85 5.46 -2.99 5.36
N HIS A 86 4.91 -3.83 4.46
CA HIS A 86 3.47 -4.05 4.32
C HIS A 86 2.78 -4.42 5.63
N THR A 87 3.45 -5.19 6.49
CA THR A 87 2.90 -5.56 7.80
C THR A 87 2.65 -4.32 8.67
N LYS A 88 3.58 -3.36 8.64
CA LYS A 88 3.44 -2.10 9.38
C LYS A 88 2.35 -1.21 8.75
N ILE A 89 2.31 -1.13 7.42
CA ILE A 89 1.31 -0.36 6.67
C ILE A 89 -0.10 -0.87 6.99
N MET A 90 -0.34 -2.18 6.89
CA MET A 90 -1.65 -2.76 7.17
C MET A 90 -2.06 -2.59 8.63
N LYS A 91 -1.11 -2.65 9.56
CA LYS A 91 -1.38 -2.32 10.96
C LYS A 91 -1.85 -0.87 11.15
N LEU A 92 -1.25 0.10 10.45
CA LEU A 92 -1.69 1.50 10.49
C LEU A 92 -3.09 1.68 9.89
N VAL A 93 -3.40 0.94 8.83
CA VAL A 93 -4.76 0.92 8.25
C VAL A 93 -5.77 0.38 9.26
N GLU A 94 -5.47 -0.75 9.91
CA GLU A 94 -6.34 -1.34 10.93
C GLU A 94 -6.55 -0.40 12.13
N GLN A 95 -5.49 0.25 12.61
CA GLN A 95 -5.56 1.24 13.68
C GLN A 95 -6.38 2.47 13.27
N SER A 96 -6.26 2.90 12.01
CA SER A 96 -7.08 3.98 11.45
C SER A 96 -8.55 3.59 11.44
N VAL A 97 -8.88 2.37 11.00
CA VAL A 97 -10.24 1.83 11.03
C VAL A 97 -10.76 1.76 12.47
N GLU A 98 -10.03 1.15 13.39
CA GLU A 98 -10.45 0.99 14.79
C GLU A 98 -10.70 2.34 15.47
N SER A 99 -9.84 3.33 15.22
CA SER A 99 -9.96 4.67 15.82
C SER A 99 -11.26 5.39 15.45
N THR A 100 -11.87 5.06 14.29
CA THR A 100 -13.18 5.61 13.88
C THR A 100 -14.32 5.13 14.78
N TYR A 101 -14.14 4.00 15.47
CA TYR A 101 -15.13 3.41 16.37
C TYR A 101 -14.95 3.82 17.84
N THR A 102 -13.70 4.03 18.30
CA THR A 102 -13.36 4.01 19.73
C THR A 102 -13.15 5.36 20.41
N GLY A 103 -12.91 6.46 19.69
CA GLY A 103 -12.66 7.73 20.39
C GLY A 103 -12.11 8.91 19.60
N TRP A 104 -11.97 8.78 18.28
CA TRP A 104 -11.82 9.87 17.31
C TRP A 104 -10.49 10.60 17.34
N THR A 105 -9.82 10.80 18.49
CA THR A 105 -8.59 11.61 18.59
C THR A 105 -7.42 11.05 17.79
N GLU A 106 -7.38 9.73 17.62
CA GLU A 106 -6.26 9.05 16.96
C GLU A 106 -6.44 8.88 15.44
N THR A 107 -7.62 9.14 14.89
CA THR A 107 -7.91 8.88 13.46
C THR A 107 -7.06 9.74 12.54
N GLU A 108 -7.07 11.05 12.72
CA GLU A 108 -6.25 11.96 11.90
C GLU A 108 -4.74 11.68 12.05
N PRO A 109 -4.17 11.55 13.27
CA PRO A 109 -2.77 11.16 13.44
C PRO A 109 -2.40 9.85 12.73
N ASN A 110 -3.24 8.81 12.83
CA ASN A 110 -2.99 7.52 12.19
C ASN A 110 -3.03 7.63 10.65
N LEU A 111 -3.98 8.39 10.09
CA LEU A 111 -4.08 8.61 8.65
C LEU A 111 -2.90 9.41 8.10
N ASN A 112 -2.45 10.44 8.82
CA ASN A 112 -1.26 11.20 8.43
C ASN A 112 0.00 10.33 8.47
N LEU A 113 0.16 9.52 9.52
CA LEU A 113 1.29 8.59 9.63
C LEU A 113 1.25 7.51 8.54
N LEU A 114 0.06 7.01 8.20
CA LEU A 114 -0.14 6.07 7.09
C LEU A 114 0.31 6.72 5.77
N LYS A 115 -0.14 7.95 5.48
CA LYS A 115 0.23 8.69 4.27
C LYS A 115 1.74 8.89 4.14
N GLU A 116 2.40 9.29 5.23
CA GLU A 116 3.87 9.46 5.26
C GLU A 116 4.60 8.12 5.05
N THR A 117 4.11 7.06 5.70
CA THR A 117 4.71 5.71 5.57
C THR A 117 4.57 5.20 4.13
N LEU A 118 3.39 5.33 3.52
CA LEU A 118 3.16 4.94 2.13
C LEU A 118 4.04 5.74 1.17
N ALA A 119 4.18 7.06 1.37
CA ALA A 119 5.02 7.88 0.50
C ALA A 119 6.50 7.44 0.50
N GLN A 120 7.02 7.03 1.66
CA GLN A 120 8.38 6.50 1.76
C GLN A 120 8.51 5.12 1.11
N HIS A 121 7.53 4.25 1.37
CA HIS A 121 7.49 2.89 0.87
C HIS A 121 7.37 2.83 -0.66
N HIS A 122 6.37 3.52 -1.23
CA HIS A 122 6.18 3.64 -2.69
C HIS A 122 7.42 4.18 -3.40
N LYS A 123 8.14 5.11 -2.74
CA LYS A 123 9.39 5.65 -3.27
C LYS A 123 10.47 4.57 -3.38
N GLN A 124 10.63 3.71 -2.38
CA GLN A 124 11.59 2.59 -2.45
C GLN A 124 11.18 1.60 -3.55
N GLU A 125 9.89 1.36 -3.72
CA GLU A 125 9.42 0.45 -4.75
C GLU A 125 9.68 0.99 -6.15
N GLU A 126 9.38 2.26 -6.40
CA GLU A 126 9.61 2.91 -7.68
C GLU A 126 11.09 3.13 -8.00
N ASP A 127 11.92 3.43 -7.00
CA ASP A 127 13.35 3.68 -7.19
C ASP A 127 14.16 2.36 -7.27
N GLU A 128 13.73 1.29 -6.59
CA GLU A 128 14.53 0.06 -6.42
C GLU A 128 13.83 -1.21 -6.90
N LEU A 129 12.61 -1.48 -6.43
CA LEU A 129 11.90 -2.75 -6.69
C LEU A 129 11.46 -2.87 -8.16
N PHE A 130 10.65 -1.94 -8.65
CA PHE A 130 10.08 -2.00 -9.99
C PHE A 130 11.14 -1.95 -11.09
N PRO A 131 12.17 -1.09 -11.03
CA PRO A 131 13.27 -1.13 -12.00
C PRO A 131 13.97 -2.48 -12.02
N LYS A 132 14.16 -3.11 -10.85
CA LYS A 132 14.77 -4.44 -10.78
C LYS A 132 13.91 -5.49 -11.46
N VAL A 133 12.62 -5.56 -11.14
CA VAL A 133 11.69 -6.50 -11.76
C VAL A 133 11.71 -6.34 -13.28
N LEU A 134 11.62 -5.10 -13.78
CA LEU A 134 11.63 -4.81 -15.21
C LEU A 134 12.93 -5.25 -15.90
N SER A 135 14.07 -5.19 -15.22
CA SER A 135 15.36 -5.64 -15.75
C SER A 135 15.48 -7.16 -15.93
N LEU A 136 14.56 -7.94 -15.32
CA LEU A 136 14.55 -9.40 -15.33
C LEU A 136 13.50 -10.00 -16.29
N LEU A 137 12.72 -9.15 -16.97
CA LEU A 137 11.77 -9.51 -18.02
C LEU A 137 12.48 -9.69 -19.36
#